data_AF-A0A7W8EPY3-F1
#
_entry.id   AF-A0A7W8EPY3-F1
#
_cell.length_a   1.000
_cell.length_b   1.000
_cell.length_c   1.000
_cell.angle_alpha   90.00
_cell.angle_beta   90.00
_cell.angle_gamma   90.00
#
_symmetry.space_group_name_H-M   'P 1'
#
loop_
_entity.id
_entity.type
_entity.pdbx_description
1 polymer ?
#
loop_
_entity_poly.entity_id
_entity_poly.type
_entity_poly.pdbx_seq_one_letter_code
_entity_poly.pdbx_strand_id
1 'polypeptide(L)'
;MKFKTLVAASFSALLISAAASSAASACTQEELTKKATDLTAAIQEVLTKDPSRAQEIMTKSQEMQTKYQGTTDMNEACKAYDELLETIKK
;
A
#
# COMPACT_ATOMS: atom_id res chain seq x y z
N MET A 1 14.71 -46.70 -0.56
CA MET A 1 15.35 -46.28 -1.82
C MET A 1 14.77 -44.94 -2.26
N LYS A 2 15.65 -43.96 -2.57
CA LYS A 2 15.50 -42.89 -3.59
C LYS A 2 14.52 -41.74 -3.27
N PHE A 3 14.96 -40.65 -2.61
CA PHE A 3 15.59 -39.45 -3.23
C PHE A 3 15.01 -39.07 -4.59
N LYS A 4 14.28 -37.94 -4.67
CA LYS A 4 14.63 -36.76 -5.49
C LYS A 4 13.54 -35.68 -5.40
N THR A 5 13.94 -34.43 -5.06
CA THR A 5 13.55 -33.16 -5.73
C THR A 5 12.05 -32.86 -5.99
N LEU A 6 11.43 -31.77 -5.54
CA LEU A 6 11.84 -30.37 -5.68
C LEU A 6 10.99 -29.46 -4.76
N VAL A 7 11.68 -28.56 -4.06
CA VAL A 7 11.18 -27.21 -3.75
C VAL A 7 10.99 -26.48 -5.08
N ALA A 8 9.80 -25.96 -5.35
CA ALA A 8 9.63 -24.81 -6.24
C ALA A 8 8.24 -24.21 -6.02
N ALA A 9 8.23 -23.08 -5.30
CA ALA A 9 7.15 -22.14 -5.27
C ALA A 9 6.59 -21.93 -6.68
N SER A 10 5.30 -22.20 -6.86
CA SER A 10 4.55 -21.79 -8.05
C SER A 10 3.36 -20.95 -7.57
N PHE A 11 3.69 -19.76 -7.07
CA PHE A 11 2.77 -18.63 -6.97
C PHE A 11 2.53 -18.09 -8.38
N SER A 12 1.61 -18.70 -9.12
CA SER A 12 1.07 -18.18 -10.38
C SER A 12 -0.31 -18.82 -10.52
N ALA A 13 -1.44 -18.11 -10.44
CA ALA A 13 -1.73 -16.89 -11.15
C ALA A 13 -2.66 -15.97 -10.34
N LEU A 14 -2.14 -14.80 -9.95
CA LEU A 14 -2.93 -13.59 -9.79
C LEU A 14 -3.40 -13.18 -11.20
N LEU A 15 -4.61 -13.58 -11.58
CA LEU A 15 -5.36 -12.88 -12.62
C LEU A 15 -6.08 -11.71 -11.96
N ILE A 16 -5.32 -10.68 -11.59
CA ILE A 16 -5.90 -9.35 -11.37
C ILE A 16 -6.01 -8.75 -12.76
N SER A 17 -7.20 -8.83 -13.34
CA SER A 17 -7.57 -8.01 -14.49
C SER A 17 -7.26 -6.56 -14.15
N ALA A 18 -6.20 -6.05 -14.76
CA ALA A 18 -5.97 -4.62 -14.88
C ALA A 18 -7.10 -4.03 -15.73
N ALA A 19 -8.22 -3.69 -15.08
CA ALA A 19 -9.06 -2.61 -15.54
C ALA A 19 -8.31 -1.31 -15.25
N ALA A 20 -7.29 -1.05 -16.06
CA ALA A 20 -6.82 0.30 -16.27
C ALA A 20 -7.96 1.07 -16.94
N SER A 21 -8.77 1.74 -16.13
CA SER A 21 -9.55 2.88 -16.60
C SER A 21 -9.11 4.08 -15.81
N SER A 22 -8.24 4.85 -16.44
CA SER A 22 -7.82 6.18 -16.06
C SER A 22 -9.03 7.10 -16.01
N ALA A 23 -9.71 7.11 -14.88
CA ALA A 23 -10.57 8.18 -14.43
C ALA A 23 -10.46 8.16 -12.91
N ALA A 24 -10.38 9.32 -12.27
CA ALA A 24 -10.48 9.45 -10.83
C ALA A 24 -11.88 9.01 -10.35
N SER A 25 -12.18 7.72 -10.47
CA SER A 25 -13.40 7.12 -9.96
C SER A 25 -13.28 7.14 -8.46
N ALA A 26 -14.20 7.87 -7.83
CA ALA A 26 -14.30 8.07 -6.39
C ALA A 26 -13.77 6.86 -5.61
N CYS A 27 -12.84 7.09 -4.68
CA CYS A 27 -12.23 6.10 -3.81
C CYS A 27 -13.22 5.00 -3.42
N THR A 28 -13.14 3.85 -4.10
CA THR A 28 -14.00 2.71 -3.80
C THR A 28 -13.41 1.98 -2.59
N GLN A 29 -14.25 1.22 -1.89
CA GLN A 29 -13.79 0.38 -0.78
C GLN A 29 -12.64 -0.55 -1.22
N GLU A 30 -12.71 -1.07 -2.44
CA GLU A 30 -11.70 -1.94 -3.04
C GLU A 30 -10.36 -1.21 -3.27
N GLU A 31 -10.40 0.00 -3.84
CA GLU A 31 -9.22 0.87 -4.01
C GLU A 31 -8.59 1.23 -2.65
N LEU A 32 -9.41 1.53 -1.64
CA LEU A 32 -8.93 1.84 -0.30
C LEU A 32 -8.22 0.63 0.33
N THR A 33 -8.81 -0.57 0.23
CA THR A 33 -8.18 -1.82 0.70
C THR A 33 -6.88 -2.11 -0.05
N LYS A 34 -6.85 -1.86 -1.36
CA LYS A 34 -5.65 -2.01 -2.16
C LYS A 34 -4.56 -1.03 -1.75
N LYS A 35 -4.87 0.25 -1.56
CA LYS A 35 -3.90 1.27 -1.08
C LYS A 35 -3.38 0.97 0.31
N ALA A 36 -4.22 0.49 1.23
CA ALA A 36 -3.78 0.06 2.55
C ALA A 36 -2.81 -1.13 2.50
N THR A 37 -3.07 -2.09 1.59
CA THR A 37 -2.17 -3.23 1.35
C THR A 37 -0.85 -2.78 0.75
N ASP A 38 -0.90 -1.96 -0.30
CA ASP A 38 0.28 -1.42 -0.98
C ASP A 38 1.12 -0.55 -0.02
N LEU A 39 0.47 0.22 0.86
CA LEU A 39 1.13 1.02 1.89
C LEU A 39 1.89 0.13 2.88
N THR A 40 1.25 -0.90 3.39
CA THR A 40 1.88 -1.84 4.33
C THR A 40 3.11 -2.51 3.72
N ALA A 41 3.00 -2.95 2.46
CA ALA A 41 4.12 -3.52 1.72
C ALA A 41 5.24 -2.49 1.52
N ALA A 42 4.92 -1.26 1.12
CA ALA A 42 5.90 -0.19 0.92
C ALA A 42 6.61 0.18 2.23
N ILE A 43 5.89 0.26 3.36
CA ILE A 43 6.49 0.52 4.68
C ILE A 43 7.47 -0.60 5.04
N GLN A 44 7.07 -1.87 4.90
CA GLN A 44 7.98 -2.99 5.20
C GLN A 44 9.22 -2.96 4.31
N GLU A 45 9.05 -2.68 3.01
CA GLU A 45 10.17 -2.57 2.09
C GLU A 45 11.12 -1.42 2.48
N VAL A 46 10.57 -0.23 2.75
CA VAL A 46 11.38 0.94 3.10
C VAL A 46 12.08 0.75 4.44
N LEU A 47 11.41 0.17 5.45
CA LEU A 47 12.02 -0.04 6.77
C LEU A 47 13.07 -1.16 6.74
N THR A 48 12.95 -2.11 5.83
CA THR A 48 13.98 -3.14 5.60
C THR A 48 15.22 -2.53 4.94
N LYS A 49 15.04 -1.56 4.03
CA LYS A 49 16.14 -0.87 3.33
C LYS A 49 16.75 0.25 4.18
N ASP A 50 15.91 0.98 4.90
CA ASP A 50 16.23 2.16 5.68
C ASP A 50 15.34 2.25 6.93
N PRO A 51 15.76 1.60 8.04
CA PRO A 51 15.00 1.61 9.29
C PRO A 51 14.93 2.99 9.94
N SER A 52 15.76 3.96 9.52
CA SER A 52 15.72 5.32 10.08
C SER A 52 14.47 6.09 9.65
N ARG A 53 13.84 5.69 8.54
CA ARG A 53 12.60 6.29 8.04
C ARG A 53 11.37 5.99 8.89
N ALA A 54 11.45 5.09 9.87
CA ALA A 54 10.33 4.78 10.78
C ALA A 54 9.76 6.04 11.46
N GLN A 55 10.61 6.96 11.90
CA GLN A 55 10.16 8.21 12.50
C GLN A 55 9.46 9.12 11.48
N GLU A 56 10.02 9.25 10.27
CA GLU A 56 9.41 10.02 9.19
C GLU A 56 8.01 9.50 8.84
N ILE A 57 7.86 8.18 8.72
CA ILE A 57 6.58 7.52 8.44
C ILE A 57 5.57 7.77 9.56
N MET A 58 5.98 7.64 10.82
CA MET A 58 5.09 7.94 11.96
C MET A 58 4.67 9.40 11.99
N THR A 59 5.60 10.34 11.78
CA THR A 59 5.30 11.78 11.72
C THR A 59 4.31 12.07 10.59
N LYS A 60 4.55 11.52 9.40
CA LYS A 60 3.64 11.68 8.27
C LYS A 60 2.27 11.07 8.53
N SER A 61 2.20 9.89 9.12
CA SER A 61 0.94 9.25 9.48
C SER A 61 0.12 10.10 10.48
N GLN A 62 0.78 10.72 11.45
CA GLN A 62 0.14 11.66 12.40
C GLN A 62 -0.33 12.96 11.73
N GLU A 63 0.49 13.53 10.83
CA GLU A 63 0.08 14.69 10.01
C GLU A 63 -1.17 14.36 9.19
N MET A 64 -1.19 13.22 8.49
CA MET A 64 -2.35 12.80 7.71
C MET A 64 -3.57 12.57 8.59
N GLN A 65 -3.42 11.89 9.73
CA GLN A 65 -4.53 11.66 10.64
C GLN A 65 -5.13 12.97 11.16
N THR A 66 -4.30 13.99 11.40
CA THR A 66 -4.76 15.34 11.79
C THR A 66 -5.41 16.07 10.60
N LYS A 67 -4.79 16.01 9.42
CA LYS A 67 -5.24 16.68 8.19
C LYS A 67 -6.61 16.17 7.71
N TYR A 68 -6.87 14.88 7.86
CA TYR A 68 -8.11 14.22 7.47
C TYR A 68 -9.04 13.93 8.66
N GLN A 69 -8.73 14.46 9.85
CA GLN A 69 -9.56 14.26 11.03
C GLN A 69 -10.97 14.84 10.79
N GLY A 70 -11.99 14.01 10.99
CA GLY A 70 -13.38 14.42 10.82
C GLY A 70 -13.87 14.43 9.37
N THR A 71 -13.04 14.03 8.40
CA THR A 71 -13.50 13.86 7.02
C THR A 71 -14.37 12.61 6.90
N THR A 72 -15.54 12.75 6.27
CA THR A 72 -16.43 11.63 5.90
C THR A 72 -16.34 11.32 4.41
N ASP A 73 -15.49 12.04 3.68
CA ASP A 73 -15.27 11.86 2.26
C ASP A 73 -14.28 10.71 2.02
N MET A 74 -14.76 9.67 1.33
CA MET A 74 -13.94 8.53 0.95
C MET A 74 -12.77 8.96 0.04
N ASN A 75 -12.93 9.97 -0.82
CA ASN A 75 -11.83 10.48 -1.65
C ASN A 75 -10.70 11.05 -0.81
N GLU A 76 -11.04 11.78 0.25
CA GLU A 76 -10.03 12.32 1.16
C GLU A 76 -9.30 11.20 1.91
N ALA A 77 -10.01 10.14 2.31
CA ALA A 77 -9.39 8.96 2.88
C ALA A 77 -8.39 8.31 1.89
N CYS A 78 -8.77 8.06 0.63
CA CYS A 78 -7.82 7.53 -0.36
C CYS A 78 -6.63 8.46 -0.58
N LYS A 79 -6.87 9.77 -0.64
CA LYS A 79 -5.81 10.76 -0.84
C LYS A 79 -4.78 10.73 0.29
N ALA A 80 -5.21 10.49 1.53
CA ALA A 80 -4.33 10.28 2.67
C ALA A 80 -3.37 9.10 2.44
N TYR A 81 -3.89 7.97 1.96
CA TYR A 81 -3.08 6.79 1.66
C TYR A 81 -2.13 7.04 0.48
N ASP A 82 -2.58 7.73 -0.57
CA ASP A 82 -1.74 8.08 -1.72
C ASP A 82 -0.58 9.00 -1.32
N GLU A 83 -0.85 10.09 -0.59
CA GLU A 83 0.21 11.02 -0.16
C GLU A 83 1.23 10.31 0.74
N LEU A 84 0.78 9.39 1.60
CA LEU A 84 1.67 8.61 2.46
C LEU A 84 2.50 7.60 1.64
N LEU A 85 1.86 6.91 0.68
CA LEU A 85 2.51 5.99 -0.24
C LEU A 85 3.57 6.68 -1.11
N GLU A 86 3.26 7.85 -1.66
CA GLU A 86 4.21 8.65 -2.42
C GLU A 86 5.41 9.05 -1.57
N THR A 87 5.18 9.43 -0.30
CA THR A 87 6.27 9.79 0.62
C THR A 87 7.18 8.60 0.91
N ILE A 88 6.60 7.41 1.13
CA ILE A 88 7.35 6.19 1.46
C ILE A 88 8.09 5.64 0.24
N LYS A 89 7.50 5.74 -0.95
CA LYS A 89 8.12 5.26 -2.20
C LYS A 89 9.17 6.21 -2.76
N LYS A 90 9.25 7.44 -2.25
CA LYS A 90 10.27 8.43 -2.60
C LYS A 90 11.63 8.04 -2.04
#